data_AF-A0A0S8KTB8-F1
#
_entry.id   AF-A0A0S8KTB8-F1
#
_cell.length_a   1.000
_cell.length_b   1.000
_cell.length_c   1.000
_cell.angle_alpha   90.00
_cell.angle_beta   90.00
_cell.angle_gamma   90.00
#
_symmetry.space_group_name_H-M   'P 1'
#
loop_
_entity.id
_entity.type
_entity.pdbx_description
1 polymer ?
#
loop_
_entity_poly.entity_id
_entity_poly.type
_entity_poly.pdbx_seq_one_letter_code
_entity_poly.pdbx_strand_id
1 'polypeptide(L)'
;MTNFDIRKRAREIVETITAELDPGSISSRFDKPITEIAGAFECEVTYPLTHKDFHKVISDFVRQIYEKALKTPWILTDPLDEAILLLENGYRSFLYGPGYTGAILHASDTEKGGIQAVLTGLAGAINDIERQNYIDGVLTWHLHGCSWQLQCEIAQIILEDYRPFIPPQLCRRVPAQLVDVIPIIMQTYIDSDFALQGTSFLGYL
;
A
#
# COMPACT_ATOMS: atom_id res chain seq x y z
N MET A 1 -1.04 16.04 -33.96
CA MET A 1 -2.16 15.56 -33.11
C MET A 1 -3.20 16.65 -33.02
N THR A 2 -4.45 16.33 -33.32
CA THR A 2 -5.56 17.28 -33.12
C THR A 2 -5.96 17.32 -31.64
N ASN A 3 -6.70 18.35 -31.22
CA ASN A 3 -7.15 18.47 -29.83
C ASN A 3 -8.04 17.27 -29.41
N PHE A 4 -8.83 16.75 -30.34
CA PHE A 4 -9.64 15.54 -30.14
C PHE A 4 -8.80 14.30 -29.84
N ASP A 5 -7.67 14.13 -30.54
CA ASP A 5 -6.76 13.00 -30.31
C ASP A 5 -6.10 13.06 -28.92
N ILE A 6 -5.74 14.27 -28.45
CA ILE A 6 -5.13 14.47 -27.13
C ILE A 6 -6.13 14.14 -26.02
N ARG A 7 -7.35 14.66 -26.12
CA ARG A 7 -8.39 14.39 -25.11
C ARG A 7 -8.77 12.91 -25.06
N LYS A 8 -8.88 12.25 -26.21
CA LYS A 8 -9.11 10.79 -26.26
C LYS A 8 -7.98 10.04 -25.56
N ARG A 9 -6.73 10.39 -25.85
CA ARG A 9 -5.56 9.76 -25.21
C ARG A 9 -5.52 10.01 -23.70
N ALA A 10 -5.84 11.22 -23.26
CA ALA A 10 -5.94 11.55 -21.84
C ALA A 10 -6.98 10.68 -21.13
N ARG A 11 -8.14 10.46 -21.77
CA ARG A 11 -9.20 9.59 -21.25
C ARG A 11 -8.74 8.15 -21.10
N GLU A 12 -8.10 7.59 -22.14
CA GLU A 12 -7.53 6.24 -22.09
C GLU A 12 -6.55 6.08 -20.92
N ILE A 13 -5.73 7.11 -20.65
CA ILE A 13 -4.78 7.10 -19.53
C ILE A 13 -5.51 7.07 -18.19
N VAL A 14 -6.49 7.96 -17.99
CA VAL A 14 -7.27 8.01 -16.74
C VAL A 14 -8.03 6.70 -16.50
N GLU A 15 -8.65 6.14 -17.55
CA GLU A 15 -9.35 4.85 -17.47
C GLU A 15 -8.39 3.71 -17.13
N THR A 16 -7.19 3.71 -17.73
CA THR A 16 -6.16 2.69 -17.44
C THR A 16 -5.69 2.78 -15.99
N ILE A 17 -5.33 3.99 -15.51
CA ILE A 17 -4.92 4.20 -14.12
C ILE A 17 -6.04 3.77 -13.18
N THR A 18 -7.29 4.15 -13.44
CA THR A 18 -8.43 3.79 -12.58
C THR A 18 -8.66 2.28 -12.55
N ALA A 19 -8.53 1.58 -13.67
CA ALA A 19 -8.69 0.13 -13.73
C ALA A 19 -7.54 -0.61 -13.02
N GLU A 20 -6.30 -0.15 -13.17
CA GLU A 20 -5.12 -0.74 -12.52
C GLU A 20 -5.10 -0.51 -11.00
N LEU A 21 -5.71 0.60 -10.55
CA LEU A 21 -5.79 1.00 -9.14
C LEU A 21 -7.15 0.72 -8.51
N ASP A 22 -8.00 -0.04 -9.19
CA ASP A 22 -9.27 -0.52 -8.64
C ASP A 22 -9.04 -1.29 -7.32
N PRO A 23 -9.85 -1.04 -6.28
CA PRO A 23 -9.70 -1.73 -4.99
C PRO A 23 -9.73 -3.25 -5.08
N GLY A 24 -10.54 -3.82 -5.98
CA GLY A 24 -10.61 -5.26 -6.20
C GLY A 24 -9.33 -5.80 -6.79
N SER A 25 -8.75 -5.09 -7.77
CA SER A 25 -7.45 -5.41 -8.37
C SER A 25 -6.33 -5.39 -7.33
N ILE A 26 -6.22 -4.30 -6.56
CA ILE A 26 -5.20 -4.17 -5.50
C ILE A 26 -5.37 -5.26 -4.43
N SER A 27 -6.60 -5.48 -3.96
CA SER A 27 -6.87 -6.48 -2.93
C SER A 27 -6.53 -7.91 -3.39
N SER A 28 -6.83 -8.24 -4.65
CA SER A 28 -6.46 -9.53 -5.22
C SER A 28 -4.96 -9.73 -5.38
N ARG A 29 -4.22 -8.63 -5.54
CA ARG A 29 -2.77 -8.64 -5.78
C ARG A 29 -1.95 -8.64 -4.49
N PHE A 30 -2.39 -7.91 -3.47
CA PHE A 30 -1.61 -7.71 -2.24
C PHE A 30 -2.35 -8.25 -1.01
N ASP A 31 -3.53 -7.71 -0.68
CA ASP A 31 -4.22 -7.99 0.59
C ASP A 31 -4.50 -9.48 0.79
N LYS A 32 -5.13 -10.13 -0.20
CA LYS A 32 -5.55 -11.53 -0.08
C LYS A 32 -4.35 -12.47 0.00
N PRO A 33 -3.36 -12.39 -0.92
CA PRO A 33 -2.17 -13.24 -0.82
C PRO A 33 -1.40 -13.04 0.49
N ILE A 34 -1.22 -11.80 0.95
CA ILE A 34 -0.50 -11.51 2.19
C ILE A 34 -1.26 -12.10 3.38
N THR A 35 -2.58 -11.86 3.45
CA THR A 35 -3.43 -12.36 4.55
C THR A 35 -3.44 -13.89 4.59
N GLU A 36 -3.53 -14.54 3.44
CA GLU A 36 -3.50 -16.01 3.34
C GLU A 36 -2.17 -16.58 3.85
N ILE A 37 -1.04 -16.06 3.37
CA ILE A 37 0.28 -16.55 3.79
C ILE A 37 0.57 -16.21 5.25
N ALA A 38 0.16 -15.02 5.72
CA ALA A 38 0.32 -14.62 7.11
C ALA A 38 -0.50 -15.54 8.05
N GLY A 39 -1.74 -15.85 7.68
CA GLY A 39 -2.62 -16.74 8.46
C GLY A 39 -2.17 -18.20 8.46
N ALA A 40 -1.46 -18.63 7.41
CA ALA A 40 -0.88 -19.97 7.31
C ALA A 40 0.54 -20.07 7.90
N PHE A 41 1.11 -18.97 8.40
CA PHE A 41 2.47 -18.98 8.94
C PHE A 41 2.50 -19.60 10.33
N GLU A 42 3.05 -20.81 10.42
CA GLU A 42 3.27 -21.50 11.68
C GLU A 42 4.65 -21.13 12.24
N CYS A 43 4.69 -20.69 13.51
CA CYS A 43 5.93 -20.55 14.25
C CYS A 43 5.81 -21.17 15.64
N GLU A 44 6.72 -22.10 15.93
CA GLU A 44 6.89 -22.64 17.27
C GLU A 44 7.81 -21.72 18.06
N VAL A 45 7.24 -20.99 19.02
CA VAL A 45 7.98 -20.08 19.88
C VAL A 45 7.93 -20.58 21.31
N THR A 46 9.11 -20.72 21.92
CA THR A 46 9.23 -20.99 23.35
C THR A 46 9.45 -19.67 24.09
N TYR A 47 8.74 -19.47 25.20
CA TYR A 47 8.89 -18.29 26.03
C TYR A 47 9.80 -18.59 27.24
N PRO A 48 10.64 -17.63 27.67
CA PRO A 48 10.80 -16.28 27.13
C PRO A 48 11.49 -16.28 25.76
N LEU A 49 11.00 -15.43 24.85
CA LEU A 49 11.53 -15.31 23.49
C LEU A 49 12.94 -14.69 23.54
N THR A 50 13.94 -15.36 22.98
CA THR A 50 15.26 -14.75 22.86
C THR A 50 15.31 -13.80 21.66
N HIS A 51 16.23 -12.84 21.68
CA HIS A 51 16.47 -11.95 20.55
C HIS A 51 16.78 -12.71 19.25
N LYS A 52 17.50 -13.83 19.36
CA LYS A 52 17.82 -14.69 18.21
C LYS A 52 16.57 -15.37 17.64
N ASP A 53 15.68 -15.84 18.51
CA ASP A 53 14.43 -16.46 18.08
C ASP A 53 13.50 -15.42 17.43
N PHE A 54 13.41 -14.22 18.02
CA PHE A 54 12.65 -13.11 17.44
C PHE A 54 13.12 -12.79 16.02
N HIS A 55 14.42 -12.56 15.85
CA HIS A 55 15.03 -12.28 14.54
C HIS A 55 14.76 -13.37 13.52
N LYS A 56 14.94 -14.64 13.91
CA LYS A 56 14.64 -15.76 13.03
C LYS A 56 13.18 -15.74 12.58
N VAL A 57 12.25 -15.58 13.51
CA VAL A 57 10.82 -15.61 13.21
C VAL A 57 10.41 -14.47 12.27
N ILE A 58 10.82 -13.22 12.54
CA ILE A 58 10.45 -12.10 11.66
C ILE A 58 11.11 -12.20 10.28
N SER A 59 12.36 -12.67 10.22
CA SER A 59 13.09 -12.88 8.97
C SER A 59 12.43 -13.98 8.12
N ASP A 60 12.08 -15.11 8.74
CA ASP A 60 11.40 -16.21 8.05
C ASP A 60 10.00 -15.79 7.58
N PHE A 61 9.28 -14.99 8.37
CA PHE A 61 7.98 -14.45 8.02
C PHE A 61 8.04 -13.54 6.79
N VAL A 62 8.90 -12.51 6.84
CA VAL A 62 9.07 -11.55 5.73
C VAL A 62 9.47 -12.29 4.46
N ARG A 63 10.45 -13.20 4.53
CA ARG A 63 10.84 -14.03 3.38
C ARG A 63 9.63 -14.77 2.79
N GLN A 64 8.82 -15.43 3.61
CA GLN A 64 7.65 -16.17 3.11
C GLN A 64 6.62 -15.26 2.44
N ILE A 65 6.38 -14.07 2.97
CA ILE A 65 5.46 -13.11 2.34
C ILE A 65 6.00 -12.69 0.96
N TYR A 66 7.25 -12.26 0.87
CA TYR A 66 7.83 -11.81 -0.40
C TYR A 66 7.94 -12.92 -1.46
N GLU A 67 8.26 -14.14 -1.05
CA GLU A 67 8.41 -15.28 -1.96
C GLU A 67 7.05 -15.88 -2.37
N LYS A 68 6.13 -16.05 -1.44
CA LYS A 68 4.88 -16.81 -1.67
C LYS A 68 3.68 -15.93 -1.96
N ALA A 69 3.49 -14.85 -1.19
CA ALA A 69 2.35 -13.96 -1.37
C ALA A 69 2.57 -13.03 -2.56
N LEU A 70 3.70 -12.30 -2.55
CA LEU A 70 4.01 -11.28 -3.55
C LEU A 70 4.66 -11.84 -4.81
N LYS A 71 5.23 -13.07 -4.73
CA LYS A 71 5.91 -13.75 -5.84
C LYS A 71 6.93 -12.85 -6.52
N THR A 72 7.69 -12.12 -5.70
CA THR A 72 8.66 -11.15 -6.21
C THR A 72 9.70 -11.86 -7.08
N PRO A 73 10.07 -11.30 -8.25
CA PRO A 73 11.02 -11.94 -9.15
C PRO A 73 12.47 -11.80 -8.67
N TRP A 74 12.71 -11.05 -7.59
CA TRP A 74 14.02 -10.86 -6.97
C TRP A 74 14.14 -11.63 -5.66
N ILE A 75 15.38 -11.97 -5.31
CA ILE A 75 15.70 -12.65 -4.04
C ILE A 75 15.92 -11.59 -2.97
N LEU A 76 15.20 -11.72 -1.86
CA LEU A 76 15.45 -10.90 -0.69
C LEU A 76 16.82 -11.27 -0.10
N THR A 77 17.80 -10.39 -0.28
CA THR A 77 19.22 -10.70 -0.01
C THR A 77 19.49 -10.81 1.49
N ASP A 78 18.84 -9.97 2.28
CA ASP A 78 18.84 -10.05 3.75
C ASP A 78 17.41 -9.86 4.29
N PRO A 79 16.68 -10.96 4.54
CA PRO A 79 15.32 -10.87 5.06
C PRO A 79 15.21 -10.32 6.48
N LEU A 80 16.30 -10.35 7.26
CA LEU A 80 16.29 -9.80 8.62
C LEU A 80 16.40 -8.28 8.59
N ASP A 81 17.32 -7.75 7.78
CA ASP A 81 17.46 -6.30 7.60
C ASP A 81 16.16 -5.70 7.07
N GLU A 82 15.52 -6.34 6.10
CA GLU A 82 14.21 -5.93 5.60
C GLU A 82 13.15 -5.97 6.71
N ALA A 83 13.09 -7.05 7.50
CA ALA A 83 12.14 -7.15 8.60
C ALA A 83 12.32 -6.03 9.63
N ILE A 84 13.57 -5.66 9.96
CA ILE A 84 13.86 -4.56 10.87
C ILE A 84 13.40 -3.23 10.26
N LEU A 85 13.69 -3.00 8.97
CA LEU A 85 13.27 -1.78 8.28
C LEU A 85 11.74 -1.63 8.23
N LEU A 86 11.03 -2.72 7.93
CA LEU A 86 9.57 -2.79 7.95
C LEU A 86 9.01 -2.48 9.34
N LEU A 87 9.64 -2.99 10.39
CA LEU A 87 9.24 -2.67 11.77
C LEU A 87 9.44 -1.19 12.08
N GLU A 88 10.61 -0.62 11.78
CA GLU A 88 10.88 0.81 12.00
C GLU A 88 9.84 1.71 11.29
N ASN A 89 9.58 1.42 10.02
CA ASN A 89 8.76 2.30 9.19
C ASN A 89 7.26 2.07 9.36
N GLY A 90 6.82 0.82 9.53
CA GLY A 90 5.41 0.45 9.49
C GLY A 90 4.82 -0.08 10.79
N TYR A 91 5.63 -0.63 11.71
CA TYR A 91 5.07 -1.21 12.94
C TYR A 91 4.69 -0.13 13.96
N ARG A 92 3.45 -0.21 14.46
CA ARG A 92 2.90 0.69 15.46
C ARG A 92 2.15 -0.12 16.53
N SER A 93 2.70 -0.18 17.75
CA SER A 93 1.98 -0.66 18.92
C SER A 93 1.51 0.51 19.78
N PHE A 94 0.23 0.50 20.16
CA PHE A 94 -0.31 1.47 21.11
C PHE A 94 0.32 1.32 22.50
N LEU A 95 0.68 0.09 22.89
CA LEU A 95 1.17 -0.24 24.24
C LEU A 95 2.68 -0.06 24.38
N TYR A 96 3.45 -0.45 23.35
CA TYR A 96 4.92 -0.50 23.42
C TYR A 96 5.61 0.50 22.50
N GLY A 97 4.84 1.29 21.74
CA GLY A 97 5.36 2.28 20.81
C GLY A 97 5.66 1.73 19.40
N PRO A 98 6.19 2.58 18.52
CA PRO A 98 6.54 2.21 17.16
C PRO A 98 7.88 1.45 17.07
N GLY A 99 8.13 0.88 15.91
CA GLY A 99 9.48 0.43 15.53
C GLY A 99 9.88 -0.92 16.10
N TYR A 100 11.13 -1.29 15.84
CA TYR A 100 11.69 -2.59 16.22
C TYR A 100 11.69 -2.80 17.75
N THR A 101 12.02 -1.75 18.50
CA THR A 101 12.06 -1.83 19.98
C THR A 101 10.67 -2.12 20.54
N GLY A 102 9.63 -1.42 20.06
CA GLY A 102 8.26 -1.68 20.45
C GLY A 102 7.80 -3.09 20.07
N ALA A 103 8.23 -3.58 18.91
CA ALA A 103 7.93 -4.93 18.45
C ALA A 103 8.53 -6.01 19.35
N ILE A 104 9.79 -5.89 19.79
CA ILE A 104 10.40 -6.87 20.73
C ILE A 104 9.65 -6.90 22.06
N LEU A 105 9.32 -5.73 22.61
CA LEU A 105 8.60 -5.64 23.88
C LEU A 105 7.23 -6.31 23.75
N HIS A 106 6.53 -6.06 22.64
CA HIS A 106 5.24 -6.71 22.37
C HIS A 106 5.39 -8.22 22.18
N ALA A 107 6.42 -8.66 21.46
CA ALA A 107 6.68 -10.08 21.22
C ALA A 107 6.86 -10.87 22.52
N SER A 108 7.38 -10.21 23.56
CA SER A 108 7.65 -10.82 24.87
C SER A 108 6.42 -10.88 25.78
N ASP A 109 5.34 -10.17 25.44
CA ASP A 109 4.10 -10.10 26.23
C ASP A 109 3.02 -11.03 25.66
N THR A 110 2.98 -12.26 26.17
CA THR A 110 2.01 -13.28 25.74
C THR A 110 0.56 -12.91 26.06
N GLU A 111 0.31 -12.07 27.07
CA GLU A 111 -1.05 -11.65 27.44
C GLU A 111 -1.63 -10.65 26.41
N LYS A 112 -0.76 -9.98 25.64
CA LYS A 112 -1.13 -9.06 24.56
C LYS A 112 -0.96 -9.64 23.16
N GLY A 113 -0.81 -10.96 23.05
CA GLY A 113 -0.70 -11.68 21.78
C GLY A 113 0.72 -12.03 21.37
N GLY A 114 1.73 -11.52 22.09
CA GLY A 114 3.13 -11.89 21.92
C GLY A 114 3.62 -11.72 20.48
N ILE A 115 4.39 -12.69 20.01
CA ILE A 115 4.96 -12.69 18.66
C ILE A 115 3.90 -12.61 17.55
N GLN A 116 2.70 -13.17 17.76
CA GLN A 116 1.65 -13.19 16.74
C GLN A 116 1.14 -11.77 16.44
N ALA A 117 1.00 -10.94 17.48
CA ALA A 117 0.64 -9.53 17.30
C ALA A 117 1.69 -8.75 16.49
N VAL A 118 2.97 -9.11 16.64
CA VAL A 118 4.06 -8.53 15.83
C VAL A 118 3.98 -8.99 14.38
N LEU A 119 3.74 -10.27 14.13
CA LEU A 119 3.59 -10.80 12.77
C LEU A 119 2.40 -10.21 12.03
N THR A 120 1.26 -10.03 12.71
CA THR A 120 0.11 -9.31 12.14
C THR A 120 0.46 -7.86 11.79
N GLY A 121 1.17 -7.16 12.68
CA GLY A 121 1.63 -5.80 12.41
C GLY A 121 2.61 -5.72 11.23
N LEU A 122 3.52 -6.69 11.11
CA LEU A 122 4.43 -6.83 9.97
C LEU A 122 3.69 -7.09 8.66
N ALA A 123 2.70 -7.97 8.64
CA ALA A 123 1.88 -8.21 7.45
C ALA A 123 1.16 -6.94 6.99
N GLY A 124 0.59 -6.18 7.93
CA GLY A 124 -0.02 -4.88 7.65
C GLY A 124 0.99 -3.89 7.07
N ALA A 125 2.17 -3.76 7.69
CA ALA A 125 3.23 -2.87 7.21
C ALA A 125 3.70 -3.22 5.79
N ILE A 126 3.92 -4.51 5.49
CA ILE A 126 4.29 -4.96 4.13
C ILE A 126 3.17 -4.61 3.15
N ASN A 127 1.92 -4.89 3.52
CA ASN A 127 0.78 -4.61 2.64
C ASN A 127 0.67 -3.12 2.29
N ASP A 128 0.79 -2.25 3.29
CA ASP A 128 0.68 -0.80 3.09
C ASP A 128 1.82 -0.27 2.19
N ILE A 129 3.06 -0.74 2.43
CA ILE A 129 4.23 -0.31 1.66
C ILE A 129 4.15 -0.81 0.21
N GLU A 130 3.85 -2.08 0.00
CA GLU A 130 3.79 -2.66 -1.34
C GLU A 130 2.62 -2.09 -2.15
N ARG A 131 1.48 -1.83 -1.49
CA ARG A 131 0.37 -1.11 -2.09
C ARG A 131 0.79 0.29 -2.53
N GLN A 132 1.44 1.06 -1.66
CA GLN A 132 1.86 2.42 -1.99
C GLN A 132 2.89 2.42 -3.13
N ASN A 133 3.89 1.53 -3.09
CA ASN A 133 4.88 1.38 -4.14
C ASN A 133 4.23 1.06 -5.50
N TYR A 134 3.19 0.21 -5.49
CA TYR A 134 2.44 -0.11 -6.69
C TYR A 134 1.67 1.10 -7.22
N ILE A 135 0.94 1.82 -6.36
CA ILE A 135 0.18 3.01 -6.75
C ILE A 135 1.12 4.07 -7.34
N ASP A 136 2.22 4.38 -6.64
CA ASP A 136 3.24 5.32 -7.10
C ASP A 136 3.85 4.88 -8.44
N GLY A 137 4.09 3.58 -8.60
CA GLY A 137 4.57 2.97 -9.84
C GLY A 137 3.61 3.17 -11.01
N VAL A 138 2.33 2.87 -10.84
CA VAL A 138 1.29 3.05 -11.88
C VAL A 138 1.17 4.53 -12.26
N LEU A 139 1.05 5.42 -11.27
CA LEU A 139 0.94 6.86 -11.53
C LEU A 139 2.18 7.39 -12.25
N THR A 140 3.37 7.02 -11.81
CA THR A 140 4.63 7.43 -12.44
C THR A 140 4.72 6.92 -13.87
N TRP A 141 4.42 5.63 -14.10
CA TRP A 141 4.50 5.00 -15.41
C TRP A 141 3.61 5.67 -16.45
N HIS A 142 2.37 6.02 -16.05
CA HIS A 142 1.41 6.63 -16.96
C HIS A 142 1.57 8.15 -17.13
N LEU A 143 2.14 8.86 -16.14
CA LEU A 143 2.20 10.33 -16.16
C LEU A 143 3.57 10.90 -16.56
N HIS A 144 4.67 10.21 -16.24
CA HIS A 144 6.03 10.76 -16.43
C HIS A 144 6.38 11.04 -17.90
N GLY A 145 5.84 10.26 -18.84
CA GLY A 145 6.07 10.43 -20.28
C GLY A 145 5.08 11.37 -20.98
N CYS A 146 4.08 11.91 -20.27
CA CYS A 146 3.06 12.74 -20.89
C CYS A 146 3.59 14.15 -21.20
N SER A 147 3.22 14.69 -22.36
CA SER A 147 3.48 16.11 -22.64
C SER A 147 2.66 16.99 -21.70
N TRP A 148 3.14 18.21 -21.44
CA TRP A 148 2.42 19.19 -20.62
C TRP A 148 0.95 19.37 -21.05
N GLN A 149 0.72 19.43 -22.36
CA GLN A 149 -0.64 19.57 -22.92
C GLN A 149 -1.50 18.34 -22.62
N LEU A 150 -0.94 17.12 -22.72
CA LEU A 150 -1.64 15.90 -22.38
C LEU A 150 -1.96 15.83 -20.88
N GLN A 151 -1.03 16.24 -20.02
CA GLN A 151 -1.26 16.33 -18.57
C GLN A 151 -2.36 17.35 -18.22
N CYS A 152 -2.44 18.48 -18.93
CA CYS A 152 -3.55 19.42 -18.79
C CYS A 152 -4.90 18.78 -19.14
N GLU A 153 -4.98 18.00 -20.22
CA GLU A 153 -6.21 17.28 -20.58
C GLU A 153 -6.55 16.18 -19.58
N ILE A 154 -5.56 15.47 -19.01
CA ILE A 154 -5.76 14.52 -17.92
C ILE A 154 -6.38 15.22 -16.70
N ALA A 155 -5.80 16.34 -16.26
CA ALA A 155 -6.35 17.14 -15.17
C ALA A 155 -7.78 17.62 -15.46
N GLN A 156 -8.06 18.02 -16.70
CA GLN A 156 -9.41 18.42 -17.11
C GLN A 156 -10.41 17.26 -16.99
N ILE A 157 -10.05 16.06 -17.46
CA ILE A 157 -10.91 14.87 -17.33
C ILE A 157 -11.14 14.51 -15.86
N ILE A 158 -10.09 14.56 -15.04
CA ILE A 158 -10.21 14.30 -13.60
C ILE A 158 -11.18 15.29 -12.94
N LEU A 159 -11.08 16.58 -13.27
CA LEU A 159 -12.00 17.61 -12.76
C LEU A 159 -13.46 17.43 -13.23
N GLU A 160 -13.67 16.88 -14.42
CA GLU A 160 -15.00 16.63 -14.97
C GLU A 160 -15.64 15.39 -14.33
N ASP A 161 -14.91 14.27 -14.33
CA ASP A 161 -15.46 12.95 -14.01
C ASP A 161 -15.41 12.66 -12.50
N TYR A 162 -14.45 13.23 -11.76
CA TYR A 162 -14.20 12.92 -10.34
C TYR A 162 -14.44 14.11 -9.40
N ARG A 163 -15.07 15.18 -9.92
CA ARG A 163 -15.40 16.40 -9.16
C ARG A 163 -15.95 16.17 -7.74
N PRO A 164 -16.84 15.19 -7.47
CA PRO A 164 -17.38 14.96 -6.13
C PRO A 164 -16.35 14.58 -5.07
N PHE A 165 -15.22 14.01 -5.49
CA PHE A 165 -14.14 13.52 -4.61
C PHE A 165 -13.01 14.55 -4.45
N ILE A 166 -13.07 15.67 -5.19
CA ILE A 166 -12.02 16.68 -5.22
C ILE A 166 -12.36 17.81 -4.25
N PRO A 167 -11.41 18.24 -3.39
CA PRO A 167 -11.60 19.41 -2.54
C PRO A 167 -12.11 20.64 -3.31
N PRO A 168 -13.13 21.36 -2.82
CA PRO A 168 -13.72 22.48 -3.55
C PRO A 168 -12.73 23.57 -3.97
N GLN A 169 -11.60 23.73 -3.26
CA GLN A 169 -10.55 24.69 -3.63
C GLN A 169 -9.83 24.28 -4.91
N LEU A 170 -9.65 22.99 -5.17
CA LEU A 170 -9.00 22.46 -6.37
C LEU A 170 -9.95 22.48 -7.57
N CYS A 171 -11.25 22.26 -7.35
CA CYS A 171 -12.30 22.36 -8.39
C CYS A 171 -12.42 23.75 -9.03
N ARG A 172 -11.81 24.79 -8.44
CA ARG A 172 -11.77 26.17 -8.97
C ARG A 172 -10.49 26.49 -9.74
N ARG A 173 -9.50 25.59 -9.72
CA ARG A 173 -8.22 25.76 -10.43
C ARG A 173 -8.40 25.42 -11.90
N VAL A 174 -7.58 26.03 -12.74
CA VAL A 174 -7.49 25.62 -14.15
C VAL A 174 -6.61 24.38 -14.28
N PRO A 175 -6.82 23.50 -15.28
CA PRO A 175 -6.08 22.24 -15.40
C PRO A 175 -4.55 22.40 -15.37
N ALA A 176 -4.04 23.47 -16.00
CA ALA A 176 -2.62 23.81 -15.99
C ALA A 176 -2.03 24.04 -14.58
N GLN A 177 -2.85 24.36 -13.58
CA GLN A 177 -2.43 24.53 -12.19
C GLN A 177 -2.51 23.22 -11.38
N LEU A 178 -3.05 22.16 -11.98
CA LEU A 178 -3.32 20.89 -11.30
C LEU A 178 -2.39 19.76 -11.73
N VAL A 179 -1.61 19.95 -12.79
CA VAL A 179 -0.73 18.91 -13.36
C VAL A 179 0.14 18.23 -12.30
N ASP A 180 0.78 19.03 -11.44
CA ASP A 180 1.69 18.51 -10.41
C ASP A 180 0.97 17.80 -9.25
N VAL A 181 -0.35 17.98 -9.12
CA VAL A 181 -1.17 17.38 -8.06
C VAL A 181 -2.10 16.28 -8.59
N ILE A 182 -2.02 15.92 -9.87
CA ILE A 182 -2.76 14.78 -10.44
C ILE A 182 -2.54 13.50 -9.60
N PRO A 183 -1.31 13.11 -9.24
CA PRO A 183 -1.09 11.90 -8.45
C PRO A 183 -1.83 11.94 -7.10
N ILE A 184 -1.80 13.09 -6.42
CA ILE A 184 -2.44 13.28 -5.11
C ILE A 184 -3.96 13.18 -5.23
N ILE A 185 -4.55 13.78 -6.27
CA ILE A 185 -5.99 13.72 -6.51
C ILE A 185 -6.43 12.28 -6.77
N MET A 186 -5.68 11.55 -7.62
CA MET A 186 -5.97 10.15 -7.92
C MET A 186 -5.84 9.27 -6.68
N GLN A 187 -4.77 9.44 -5.89
CA GLN A 187 -4.59 8.73 -4.63
C GLN A 187 -5.77 8.97 -3.67
N THR A 188 -6.20 10.23 -3.52
CA THR A 188 -7.33 10.58 -2.64
C THR A 188 -8.63 9.90 -3.07
N TYR A 189 -8.87 9.79 -4.38
CA TYR A 189 -10.02 9.07 -4.92
C TYR A 189 -9.96 7.59 -4.58
N ILE A 190 -8.80 6.97 -4.80
CA ILE A 190 -8.54 5.56 -4.50
C ILE A 190 -8.75 5.27 -3.00
N ASP A 191 -8.17 6.10 -2.14
CA ASP A 191 -8.29 5.98 -0.68
C ASP A 191 -9.75 6.16 -0.20
N SER A 192 -10.51 7.05 -0.83
CA SER A 192 -11.93 7.25 -0.52
C SER A 192 -12.77 6.03 -0.88
N ASP A 193 -12.46 5.36 -2.00
CA ASP A 193 -13.14 4.13 -2.40
C ASP A 193 -12.76 2.95 -1.48
N PHE A 194 -11.48 2.86 -1.09
CA PHE A 194 -11.03 1.93 -0.06
C PHE A 194 -11.71 2.15 1.29
N ALA A 195 -11.90 3.40 1.73
CA ALA A 195 -12.57 3.70 3.00
C ALA A 195 -14.05 3.27 2.98
N LEU A 196 -14.73 3.42 1.84
CA LEU A 196 -16.12 2.97 1.67
C LEU A 196 -16.23 1.43 1.72
N GLN A 197 -15.24 0.70 1.20
CA GLN A 197 -15.22 -0.77 1.26
C GLN A 197 -14.71 -1.32 2.60
N GLY A 198 -13.78 -0.63 3.27
CA GLY A 198 -13.20 -1.01 4.56
C GLY A 198 -14.18 -0.95 5.73
N THR A 199 -15.24 -0.13 5.64
CA THR A 199 -16.35 -0.14 6.62
C THR A 199 -17.14 -1.45 6.64
N SER A 200 -16.99 -2.33 5.64
CA SER A 200 -17.57 -3.68 5.67
C SER A 200 -16.70 -4.71 6.40
N PHE A 201 -15.41 -4.47 6.62
CA PHE A 201 -14.49 -5.43 7.26
C PHE A 201 -14.39 -5.30 8.79
N LEU A 202 -14.70 -4.13 9.36
CA LEU A 202 -14.75 -3.93 10.82
C LEU A 202 -16.02 -4.50 11.49
N GLY A 203 -16.90 -5.15 10.72
CA GLY A 203 -18.13 -5.78 11.23
C GLY A 203 -17.99 -7.25 11.66
N TYR A 204 -16.80 -7.83 11.57
CA TYR A 204 -16.52 -9.20 11.98
C TYR A 204 -15.23 -9.29 12.82
N LEU A 205 -15.27 -8.69 14.02
CA LEU A 205 -14.43 -9.06 15.15
C LEU A 205 -15.33 -9.26 16.38
#